data_AF-A0A9R0WVQ5-F1
#
_entry.id   AF-A0A9R0WVQ5-F1
#
_cell.length_a   1.000
_cell.length_b   1.000
_cell.length_c   1.000
_cell.angle_alpha   90.00
_cell.angle_beta   90.00
_cell.angle_gamma   90.00
#
_symmetry.space_group_name_H-M   'P 1'
#
loop_
_entity.id
_entity.type
_entity.pdbx_description
1 polymer ?
#
loop_
_entity_poly.entity_id
_entity_poly.type
_entity_poly.pdbx_seq_one_letter_code
_entity_poly.pdbx_strand_id
1 'polypeptide(L)'
;MPCTRYTHTNREVQALQPVQLCKYKLILILHMAASKPATAAAAGPHKLEMGAFQPCVWGDFFVTYNPPLSQSSEMTMQERVEQLKVQVRALLEDNKNRSVADVVTLVEMLERLGIGNHFRGEIGTALRHVLNEEPEFPASSDDLHIAALRFRLLRQHGLWVSADIFDKFKDETGNFSTSLCSDPVSLLSLYNAAHLATPSEDALSDAIVFSRYHLEAMRNKLRPPMAEQVSCALDIPLPRTVRRLETMHYIKEYEQDESNNGPLLELSRLDFELVRSLHLKELRDLSLWWRDLYDNVKLSYARDRLVENYFWTCSVFHEEEYSRARLMFAKTFGLLSLMDDTYDVHATLEDCYKLNEAIQSFSHRLNITSVRPNGPTKSMPRASRST
;
A
#
# COMPACT_ATOMS: atom_id res chain seq x y z
N MET A 1 35.89 48.47 -3.28
CA MET A 1 35.32 48.94 -2.00
C MET A 1 33.84 49.23 -2.21
N PRO A 2 32.93 48.90 -1.27
CA PRO A 2 32.76 47.67 -0.46
C PRO A 2 31.44 46.96 -0.88
N CYS A 3 31.22 45.64 -0.73
CA CYS A 3 31.32 44.69 0.40
C CYS A 3 30.00 44.55 1.20
N THR A 4 29.37 43.35 1.13
CA THR A 4 28.72 42.55 2.21
C THR A 4 27.91 41.41 1.55
N ARG A 5 28.45 40.20 1.37
CA ARG A 5 28.42 39.04 2.31
C ARG A 5 27.22 39.03 3.28
N TYR A 6 26.24 38.18 2.98
CA TYR A 6 25.36 37.58 3.98
C TYR A 6 25.58 36.06 3.98
N THR A 7 26.17 35.59 5.08
CA THR A 7 26.26 34.20 5.49
C THR A 7 24.90 33.75 6.05
N HIS A 8 24.30 32.70 5.49
CA HIS A 8 23.25 31.93 6.17
C HIS A 8 23.80 30.55 6.53
N THR A 9 24.46 30.49 7.68
CA THR A 9 24.58 29.27 8.49
C THR A 9 23.53 29.33 9.61
N ASN A 10 23.07 28.18 10.09
CA ASN A 10 22.18 27.95 11.25
C ASN A 10 20.66 28.11 11.08
N ARG A 11 20.03 27.35 10.17
CA ARG A 11 18.62 26.95 10.35
C ARG A 11 18.33 25.44 10.32
N GLU A 12 19.28 24.60 9.91
CA GLU A 12 19.07 23.15 9.85
C GLU A 12 19.43 22.39 11.14
N VAL A 13 20.09 23.03 12.11
CA VAL A 13 20.54 22.34 13.34
C VAL A 13 19.45 22.25 14.44
N GLN A 14 18.39 23.06 14.38
CA GLN A 14 17.36 23.08 15.45
C GLN A 14 16.19 22.10 15.24
N ALA A 15 15.95 21.62 14.01
CA ALA A 15 14.86 20.67 13.75
C ALA A 15 15.24 19.19 14.04
N LEU A 16 16.52 18.90 14.23
CA LEU A 16 17.02 17.55 14.54
C LEU A 16 16.91 17.18 16.03
N GLN A 17 16.82 18.18 16.93
CA GLN A 17 16.77 17.93 18.38
C GLN A 17 15.47 17.24 18.86
N PRO A 18 14.25 17.56 18.39
CA PRO A 18 13.03 16.91 18.87
C PRO A 18 12.93 15.43 18.47
N VAL A 19 13.40 15.09 17.26
CA VAL A 19 13.39 13.71 16.74
C VAL A 19 14.42 12.85 17.47
N GLN A 20 15.60 13.40 17.76
CA GLN A 20 16.60 12.74 18.60
C GLN A 20 16.09 12.57 20.04
N LEU A 21 15.43 13.58 20.62
CA LEU A 21 14.87 13.51 21.99
C LEU A 21 13.76 12.47 22.11
N CYS A 22 12.91 12.31 21.10
CA CYS A 22 11.90 11.24 21.02
C CYS A 22 12.53 9.86 20.89
N LYS A 23 13.58 9.70 20.06
CA LYS A 23 14.35 8.45 19.95
C LYS A 23 14.95 8.06 21.31
N TYR A 24 15.63 8.99 22.00
CA TYR A 24 16.25 8.72 23.30
C TYR A 24 15.24 8.42 24.42
N LYS A 25 14.09 9.12 24.46
CA LYS A 25 13.07 8.89 25.50
C LYS A 25 12.26 7.61 25.29
N LEU A 26 11.93 7.24 24.05
CA LEU A 26 11.26 5.97 23.77
C LEU A 26 12.21 4.80 24.04
N ILE A 27 13.49 4.92 23.67
CA ILE A 27 14.54 3.97 24.07
C ILE A 27 14.65 3.90 25.59
N LEU A 28 14.60 5.02 26.32
CA LEU A 28 14.63 5.02 27.78
C LEU A 28 13.42 4.29 28.40
N ILE A 29 12.21 4.51 27.86
CA ILE A 29 10.98 3.86 28.33
C ILE A 29 11.04 2.35 28.08
N LEU A 30 11.41 1.95 26.87
CA LEU A 30 11.56 0.54 26.51
C LEU A 30 12.72 -0.12 27.28
N HIS A 31 13.82 0.59 27.50
CA HIS A 31 14.95 0.12 28.29
C HIS A 31 14.58 -0.02 29.77
N MET A 32 13.81 0.90 30.35
CA MET A 32 13.29 0.76 31.71
C MET A 32 12.34 -0.44 31.86
N ALA A 33 11.56 -0.75 30.82
CA ALA A 33 10.72 -1.94 30.80
C ALA A 33 11.54 -3.24 30.65
N ALA A 34 12.65 -3.22 29.90
CA ALA A 34 13.48 -4.39 29.63
C ALA A 34 14.60 -4.67 30.67
N SER A 35 14.98 -3.68 31.49
CA SER A 35 16.20 -3.74 32.34
C SER A 35 16.02 -4.37 33.72
N LYS A 36 14.86 -4.95 34.05
CA LYS A 36 14.69 -5.71 35.29
C LYS A 36 14.62 -7.21 35.02
N PRO A 37 15.62 -8.01 35.45
CA PRO A 37 15.39 -9.43 35.59
C PRO A 37 14.33 -9.62 36.69
N ALA A 38 13.30 -10.40 36.40
CA ALA A 38 12.35 -10.86 37.39
C ALA A 38 13.13 -11.49 38.56
N THR A 39 13.04 -10.90 39.76
CA THR A 39 13.43 -11.61 40.97
C THR A 39 12.32 -12.62 41.25
N ALA A 40 12.48 -13.80 40.66
CA ALA A 40 11.56 -14.91 40.85
C ALA A 40 11.62 -15.37 42.31
N ALA A 41 10.59 -15.03 43.08
CA ALA A 41 10.26 -15.76 44.29
C ALA A 41 9.74 -17.15 43.89
N ALA A 42 10.59 -18.15 44.08
CA ALA A 42 10.33 -19.59 44.21
C ALA A 42 9.13 -20.20 43.46
N ALA A 43 9.38 -20.79 42.29
CA ALA A 43 8.66 -21.97 41.81
C ALA A 43 9.50 -22.78 40.79
N GLY A 44 9.81 -24.04 41.14
CA GLY A 44 10.02 -25.21 40.26
C GLY A 44 11.08 -25.21 39.13
N PRO A 45 11.87 -26.29 38.94
CA PRO A 45 12.91 -26.34 37.91
C PRO A 45 12.30 -26.73 36.55
N HIS A 46 11.78 -25.75 35.80
CA HIS A 46 11.70 -25.83 34.34
C HIS A 46 12.05 -24.47 33.76
N LYS A 47 13.37 -24.27 33.64
CA LYS A 47 13.99 -23.20 32.85
C LYS A 47 13.60 -23.43 31.38
N LEU A 48 12.64 -22.68 30.86
CA LEU A 48 12.44 -22.55 29.41
C LEU A 48 13.41 -21.48 28.90
N GLU A 49 14.64 -21.89 28.63
CA GLU A 49 15.65 -21.10 27.91
C GLU A 49 15.53 -21.30 26.38
N MET A 50 14.31 -21.42 25.86
CA MET A 50 14.01 -21.26 24.43
C MET A 50 13.20 -19.98 24.27
N GLY A 51 13.70 -19.02 23.51
CA GLY A 51 12.94 -17.81 23.20
C GLY A 51 11.57 -18.16 22.64
N ALA A 52 10.52 -17.48 23.11
CA ALA A 52 9.13 -17.75 22.73
C ALA A 52 8.88 -17.63 21.22
N PHE A 53 9.78 -16.94 20.49
CA PHE A 53 9.64 -16.63 19.08
C PHE A 53 10.79 -17.18 18.23
N GLN A 54 10.45 -17.54 16.99
CA GLN A 54 11.43 -17.93 15.99
C GLN A 54 12.31 -16.73 15.58
N PRO A 55 13.62 -16.94 15.35
CA PRO A 55 14.53 -15.88 14.89
C PRO A 55 14.09 -15.19 13.58
N CYS A 56 14.66 -14.03 13.28
CA CYS A 56 14.52 -13.37 11.99
C CYS A 56 15.14 -14.22 10.89
N VAL A 57 14.35 -14.57 9.87
CA VAL A 57 14.81 -15.38 8.72
C VAL A 57 15.80 -14.62 7.82
N TRP A 58 15.81 -13.28 7.92
CA TRP A 58 16.64 -12.41 7.08
C TRP A 58 18.01 -12.12 7.69
N GLY A 59 18.17 -12.23 9.01
CA GLY A 59 19.40 -11.85 9.71
C GLY A 59 19.93 -10.49 9.26
N ASP A 60 21.23 -10.43 8.95
CA ASP A 60 21.90 -9.22 8.45
C ASP A 60 21.85 -9.05 6.92
N PHE A 61 21.01 -9.82 6.20
CA PHE A 61 20.96 -9.80 4.74
C PHE A 61 20.79 -8.36 4.22
N PHE A 62 19.75 -7.64 4.64
CA PHE A 62 19.50 -6.28 4.16
C PHE A 62 20.48 -5.22 4.67
N VAL A 63 21.22 -5.50 5.74
CA VAL A 63 22.27 -4.60 6.24
C VAL A 63 23.48 -4.61 5.32
N THR A 64 23.84 -5.82 4.87
CA THR A 64 25.03 -6.07 4.02
C THR A 64 24.71 -6.04 2.53
N TYR A 65 23.43 -6.11 2.16
CA TYR A 65 22.98 -6.07 0.78
C TYR A 65 23.36 -4.74 0.13
N ASN A 66 24.06 -4.83 -0.99
CA ASN A 66 24.33 -3.70 -1.85
C ASN A 66 23.42 -3.81 -3.08
N PRO A 67 22.53 -2.84 -3.33
CA PRO A 67 21.69 -2.85 -4.52
C PRO A 67 22.53 -3.00 -5.80
N PRO A 68 22.09 -3.84 -6.75
CA PRO A 68 22.85 -4.11 -7.97
C PRO A 68 22.88 -2.91 -8.93
N LEU A 69 21.91 -1.99 -8.79
CA LEU A 69 21.78 -0.82 -9.63
C LEU A 69 22.76 0.28 -9.21
N SER A 70 23.59 0.71 -10.15
CA SER A 70 24.43 1.89 -9.96
C SER A 70 23.58 3.16 -10.04
N GLN A 71 24.03 4.23 -9.36
CA GLN A 71 23.36 5.54 -9.43
C GLN A 71 23.26 6.08 -10.86
N SER A 72 24.28 5.84 -11.70
CA SER A 72 24.25 6.23 -13.11
C SER A 72 23.19 5.46 -13.89
N SER A 73 23.04 4.16 -13.62
CA SER A 73 22.02 3.32 -14.27
C SER A 73 20.61 3.77 -13.88
N GLU A 74 20.37 4.06 -12.59
CA GLU A 74 19.08 4.57 -12.11
C GLU A 74 18.70 5.90 -12.80
N MET A 75 19.66 6.80 -12.96
CA MET A 75 19.43 8.08 -13.63
C MET A 75 19.02 7.89 -15.10
N THR A 76 19.73 7.02 -15.83
CA THR A 76 19.36 6.68 -17.22
C THR A 76 17.98 6.00 -17.30
N MET A 77 17.65 5.12 -16.35
CA MET A 77 16.32 4.51 -16.27
C MET A 77 15.23 5.56 -16.02
N GLN A 78 15.46 6.51 -15.11
CA GLN A 78 14.54 7.61 -14.82
C GLN A 78 14.30 8.51 -16.05
N GLU A 79 15.35 8.87 -16.78
CA GLU A 79 15.23 9.62 -18.03
C GLU A 79 14.38 8.88 -19.06
N ARG A 80 14.59 7.56 -19.19
CA ARG A 80 13.80 6.72 -20.10
C ARG A 80 12.34 6.60 -19.65
N VAL A 81 12.09 6.47 -18.35
CA VAL A 81 10.74 6.47 -17.76
C VAL A 81 9.99 7.76 -18.10
N GLU A 82 10.62 8.92 -17.98
CA GLU A 82 9.97 10.19 -18.32
C GLU A 82 9.62 10.30 -19.82
N GLN A 83 10.49 9.80 -20.71
CA GLN A 83 10.19 9.71 -22.14
C GLN A 83 9.01 8.78 -22.43
N LEU A 84 8.96 7.61 -21.78
CA LEU A 84 7.88 6.64 -21.94
C LEU A 84 6.56 7.17 -21.39
N LYS A 85 6.57 7.89 -20.27
CA LYS A 85 5.39 8.55 -19.73
C LYS A 85 4.77 9.52 -20.74
N VAL A 86 5.57 10.27 -21.50
CA VAL A 86 5.06 11.15 -22.57
C VAL A 86 4.37 10.35 -23.67
N GLN A 87 4.98 9.25 -24.13
CA GLN A 87 4.39 8.38 -25.15
C GLN A 87 3.06 7.76 -24.66
N VAL A 88 3.02 7.29 -23.42
CA VAL A 88 1.82 6.69 -22.83
C VAL A 88 0.72 7.73 -22.61
N ARG A 89 1.06 8.98 -22.23
CA ARG A 89 0.07 10.07 -22.18
C ARG A 89 -0.55 10.34 -23.56
N ALA A 90 0.25 10.37 -24.61
CA ALA A 90 -0.27 10.54 -25.97
C ALA A 90 -1.23 9.39 -26.35
N LEU A 91 -0.98 8.16 -25.88
CA LEU A 91 -1.92 7.04 -26.04
C LEU A 91 -3.24 7.26 -25.26
N LEU A 92 -3.28 8.10 -24.23
CA LEU A 92 -4.48 8.38 -23.43
C LEU A 92 -5.24 9.65 -23.89
N GLU A 93 -4.63 10.52 -24.68
CA GLU A 93 -5.24 11.78 -25.13
C GLU A 93 -6.48 11.56 -26.01
N ASP A 94 -6.53 10.46 -26.76
CA ASP A 94 -7.61 10.14 -27.71
C ASP A 94 -8.77 9.32 -27.10
N ASN A 95 -8.87 9.26 -25.76
CA ASN A 95 -9.89 8.44 -25.10
C ASN A 95 -11.34 8.81 -25.44
N LYS A 96 -11.61 10.05 -25.90
CA LYS A 96 -12.95 10.50 -26.28
C LYS A 96 -13.45 9.89 -27.60
N ASN A 97 -12.53 9.47 -28.47
CA ASN A 97 -12.88 8.86 -29.76
C ASN A 97 -12.84 7.33 -29.71
N ARG A 98 -12.49 6.75 -28.56
CA ARG A 98 -12.42 5.31 -28.35
C ARG A 98 -13.74 4.75 -27.88
N SER A 99 -13.98 3.48 -28.20
CA SER A 99 -15.07 2.75 -27.58
C SER A 99 -14.83 2.62 -26.07
N VAL A 100 -15.89 2.51 -25.27
CA VAL A 100 -15.74 2.26 -23.82
C VAL A 100 -14.97 0.98 -23.57
N ALA A 101 -15.14 -0.06 -24.40
CA ALA A 101 -14.40 -1.31 -24.31
C ALA A 101 -12.88 -1.07 -24.39
N ASP A 102 -12.43 -0.26 -25.35
CA ASP A 102 -11.02 0.09 -25.49
C ASP A 102 -10.52 0.91 -24.29
N VAL A 103 -11.33 1.84 -23.80
CA VAL A 103 -10.96 2.69 -22.65
C VAL A 103 -10.81 1.87 -21.38
N VAL A 104 -11.79 1.02 -21.04
CA VAL A 104 -11.72 0.18 -19.81
C VAL A 104 -10.59 -0.84 -19.91
N THR A 105 -10.34 -1.40 -21.09
CA THR A 105 -9.23 -2.33 -21.32
C THR A 105 -7.89 -1.64 -21.12
N LEU A 106 -7.70 -0.43 -21.67
CA LEU A 106 -6.46 0.32 -21.48
C LEU A 106 -6.25 0.72 -20.01
N VAL A 107 -7.30 1.17 -19.32
CA VAL A 107 -7.21 1.51 -17.89
C VAL A 107 -6.83 0.27 -17.08
N GLU A 108 -7.48 -0.86 -17.33
CA GLU A 108 -7.15 -2.14 -16.70
C GLU A 108 -5.67 -2.50 -16.89
N MET A 109 -5.17 -2.39 -18.12
CA MET A 109 -3.76 -2.67 -18.42
C MET A 109 -2.81 -1.77 -17.64
N LEU A 110 -3.08 -0.46 -17.59
CA LEU A 110 -2.25 0.49 -16.84
C LEU A 110 -2.22 0.18 -15.34
N GLU A 111 -3.36 -0.20 -14.77
CA GLU A 111 -3.47 -0.52 -13.34
C GLU A 111 -2.76 -1.82 -13.00
N ARG A 112 -3.00 -2.90 -13.77
CA ARG A 112 -2.36 -4.20 -13.54
C ARG A 112 -0.86 -4.18 -13.82
N LEU A 113 -0.40 -3.35 -14.77
CA LEU A 113 1.03 -3.09 -14.99
C LEU A 113 1.67 -2.23 -13.89
N GLY A 114 0.89 -1.78 -12.90
CA GLY A 114 1.40 -1.02 -11.75
C GLY A 114 1.92 0.38 -12.10
N ILE A 115 1.48 0.94 -13.24
CA ILE A 115 1.90 2.25 -13.75
C ILE A 115 0.78 3.29 -13.74
N GLY A 116 -0.44 2.90 -13.35
CA GLY A 116 -1.60 3.80 -13.28
C GLY A 116 -1.41 5.01 -12.36
N ASN A 117 -0.53 4.93 -11.35
CA ASN A 117 -0.21 6.04 -10.45
C ASN A 117 0.40 7.25 -11.20
N HIS A 118 1.09 7.02 -12.32
CA HIS A 118 1.67 8.08 -13.14
C HIS A 118 0.65 8.84 -13.99
N PHE A 119 -0.56 8.29 -14.13
CA PHE A 119 -1.61 8.77 -15.03
C PHE A 119 -2.95 8.95 -14.29
N ARG A 120 -2.92 9.24 -12.97
CA ARG A 120 -4.13 9.38 -12.14
C ARG A 120 -5.14 10.39 -12.72
N GLY A 121 -4.67 11.49 -13.32
CA GLY A 121 -5.52 12.52 -13.90
C GLY A 121 -6.19 12.08 -15.20
N GLU A 122 -5.43 11.42 -16.07
CA GLU A 122 -5.88 10.87 -17.35
C GLU A 122 -6.86 9.71 -17.13
N ILE A 123 -6.54 8.78 -16.22
CA ILE A 123 -7.42 7.66 -15.82
C ILE A 123 -8.73 8.21 -15.23
N GLY A 124 -8.65 9.17 -14.31
CA GLY A 124 -9.85 9.79 -13.72
C GLY A 124 -10.73 10.49 -14.78
N THR A 125 -10.12 11.06 -15.82
CA THR A 125 -10.87 11.66 -16.94
C THR A 125 -11.49 10.60 -17.84
N ALA A 126 -10.76 9.53 -18.14
CA ALA A 126 -11.24 8.39 -18.91
C ALA A 126 -12.44 7.70 -18.23
N LEU A 127 -12.36 7.44 -16.92
CA LEU A 127 -13.44 6.80 -16.18
C LEU A 127 -14.68 7.69 -16.05
N ARG A 128 -14.52 9.01 -15.91
CA ARG A 128 -15.66 9.95 -15.96
C ARG A 128 -16.34 9.95 -17.33
N HIS A 129 -15.58 9.82 -18.41
CA HIS A 129 -16.16 9.65 -19.75
C HIS A 129 -16.96 8.33 -19.82
N VAL A 130 -16.37 7.21 -19.40
CA VAL A 130 -17.05 5.89 -19.35
C VAL A 130 -18.33 5.90 -18.48
N LEU A 131 -18.36 6.72 -17.42
CA LEU A 131 -19.54 6.93 -16.60
C LEU A 131 -20.61 7.72 -17.35
N ASN A 132 -20.25 8.83 -18.00
CA ASN A 132 -21.20 9.69 -18.70
C ASN A 132 -21.80 9.07 -19.96
N GLU A 133 -21.10 8.12 -20.58
CA GLU A 133 -21.61 7.32 -21.69
C GLU A 133 -22.67 6.30 -21.24
N GLU A 134 -23.02 6.19 -19.95
CA GLU A 134 -24.09 5.29 -19.45
C GLU A 134 -25.44 5.36 -20.20
N PRO A 135 -25.96 6.53 -20.62
CA PRO A 135 -27.21 6.61 -21.37
C PRO A 135 -27.10 6.06 -22.80
N GLU A 136 -25.89 6.10 -23.38
CA GLU A 136 -25.58 5.63 -24.72
C GLU A 136 -24.88 4.27 -24.73
N PHE A 137 -24.48 3.75 -23.55
CA PHE A 137 -24.09 2.37 -23.33
C PHE A 137 -25.37 1.58 -23.38
N PRO A 138 -25.76 1.07 -24.56
CA PRO A 138 -27.04 0.43 -24.65
C PRO A 138 -26.92 -0.82 -23.77
N ALA A 139 -28.05 -1.45 -23.50
CA ALA A 139 -28.04 -2.85 -23.13
C ALA A 139 -27.18 -3.74 -24.09
N SER A 140 -26.68 -3.21 -25.23
CA SER A 140 -25.93 -3.85 -26.32
C SER A 140 -24.44 -4.13 -26.15
N SER A 141 -23.76 -3.80 -25.05
CA SER A 141 -22.49 -4.51 -24.80
C SER A 141 -22.86 -5.90 -24.28
N ASP A 142 -23.18 -6.83 -25.19
CA ASP A 142 -23.49 -8.24 -24.89
C ASP A 142 -22.28 -8.98 -24.28
N ASP A 143 -21.16 -8.27 -24.12
CA ASP A 143 -19.93 -8.73 -23.53
C ASP A 143 -19.94 -8.52 -22.01
N LEU A 144 -20.10 -9.63 -21.27
CA LEU A 144 -20.05 -9.67 -19.82
C LEU A 144 -18.68 -9.25 -19.28
N HIS A 145 -17.59 -9.59 -19.96
CA HIS A 145 -16.24 -9.18 -19.56
C HIS A 145 -16.13 -7.65 -19.54
N ILE A 146 -16.55 -6.96 -20.61
CA ILE A 146 -16.51 -5.50 -20.67
C ILE A 146 -17.44 -4.85 -19.63
N ALA A 147 -18.66 -5.37 -19.46
CA ALA A 147 -19.58 -4.87 -18.44
C ALA A 147 -19.01 -5.00 -17.01
N ALA A 148 -18.41 -6.15 -16.71
CA ALA A 148 -17.78 -6.41 -15.41
C ALA A 148 -16.53 -5.56 -15.18
N LEU A 149 -15.66 -5.38 -16.20
CA LEU A 149 -14.52 -4.48 -16.13
C LEU A 149 -14.96 -3.04 -15.84
N ARG A 150 -15.94 -2.53 -16.59
CA ARG A 150 -16.52 -1.19 -16.40
C ARG A 150 -17.03 -1.02 -14.97
N PHE A 151 -17.87 -1.94 -14.50
CA PHE A 151 -18.40 -1.89 -13.14
C PHE A 151 -17.27 -1.86 -12.10
N ARG A 152 -16.30 -2.78 -12.23
CA ARG A 152 -15.20 -2.93 -11.28
C ARG A 152 -14.34 -1.67 -11.21
N LEU A 153 -13.90 -1.15 -12.35
CA LEU A 153 -13.04 0.03 -12.42
C LEU A 153 -13.75 1.28 -11.89
N LEU A 154 -15.01 1.51 -12.26
CA LEU A 154 -15.78 2.65 -11.74
C LEU A 154 -15.90 2.59 -10.21
N ARG A 155 -16.31 1.44 -9.66
CA ARG A 155 -16.43 1.24 -8.20
C ARG A 155 -15.08 1.37 -7.48
N GLN A 156 -14.00 0.82 -8.03
CA GLN A 156 -12.64 0.94 -7.45
C GLN A 156 -12.15 2.39 -7.37
N HIS A 157 -12.58 3.23 -8.30
CA HIS A 157 -12.25 4.67 -8.32
C HIS A 157 -13.27 5.53 -7.57
N GLY A 158 -14.19 4.91 -6.82
CA GLY A 158 -15.19 5.62 -6.01
C GLY A 158 -16.32 6.23 -6.82
N LEU A 159 -16.48 5.84 -8.08
CA LEU A 159 -17.61 6.22 -8.93
C LEU A 159 -18.73 5.19 -8.76
N TRP A 160 -19.88 5.65 -8.30
CA TRP A 160 -21.03 4.77 -8.07
C TRP A 160 -21.70 4.39 -9.39
N VAL A 161 -21.95 3.09 -9.56
CA VAL A 161 -22.74 2.50 -10.65
C VAL A 161 -23.58 1.36 -10.10
N SER A 162 -24.82 1.19 -10.59
CA SER A 162 -25.71 0.13 -10.09
C SER A 162 -25.26 -1.27 -10.52
N ALA A 163 -25.52 -2.28 -9.67
CA ALA A 163 -25.34 -3.69 -10.01
C ALA A 163 -26.34 -4.19 -11.08
N ASP A 164 -27.41 -3.42 -11.33
CA ASP A 164 -28.44 -3.75 -12.34
C ASP A 164 -27.88 -3.86 -13.77
N ILE A 165 -26.67 -3.32 -14.00
CA ILE A 165 -25.93 -3.55 -15.25
C ILE A 165 -25.76 -5.05 -15.57
N PHE A 166 -25.81 -5.90 -14.55
CA PHE A 166 -25.69 -7.34 -14.69
C PHE A 166 -27.01 -8.06 -14.98
N ASP A 167 -28.17 -7.39 -14.85
CA ASP A 167 -29.47 -8.05 -14.97
C ASP A 167 -29.76 -8.58 -16.38
N LYS A 168 -29.21 -7.93 -17.40
CA LYS A 168 -29.31 -8.41 -18.79
C LYS A 168 -28.61 -9.74 -19.06
N PHE A 169 -27.69 -10.15 -18.17
CA PHE A 169 -27.01 -11.44 -18.24
C PHE A 169 -27.74 -12.53 -17.47
N LYS A 170 -28.91 -12.21 -16.90
CA LYS A 170 -29.82 -13.15 -16.26
C LYS A 170 -30.88 -13.65 -17.23
N ASP A 171 -31.36 -14.85 -16.98
CA ASP A 171 -32.49 -15.45 -17.67
C ASP A 171 -33.84 -15.00 -17.08
N GLU A 172 -34.94 -15.49 -17.65
CA GLU A 172 -36.31 -15.18 -17.21
C GLU A 172 -36.60 -15.62 -15.76
N THR A 173 -35.80 -16.52 -15.19
CA THR A 173 -35.91 -16.97 -13.80
C THR A 173 -35.15 -16.07 -12.83
N GLY A 174 -34.40 -15.09 -13.34
CA GLY A 174 -33.57 -14.18 -12.56
C GLY A 174 -32.19 -14.74 -12.23
N ASN A 175 -31.79 -15.89 -12.80
CA ASN A 175 -30.48 -16.49 -12.60
C ASN A 175 -29.52 -16.12 -13.74
N PHE A 176 -28.21 -16.09 -13.48
CA PHE A 176 -27.23 -15.88 -14.55
C PHE A 176 -27.35 -16.95 -15.64
N SER A 177 -27.40 -16.52 -16.90
CA SER A 177 -27.63 -17.39 -18.05
C SER A 177 -26.58 -18.50 -18.15
N THR A 178 -27.05 -19.72 -18.44
CA THR A 178 -26.15 -20.88 -18.63
C THR A 178 -25.23 -20.74 -19.85
N SER A 179 -25.51 -19.82 -20.77
CA SER A 179 -24.62 -19.51 -21.90
C SER A 179 -23.27 -18.94 -21.46
N LEU A 180 -23.19 -18.37 -20.26
CA LEU A 180 -21.97 -17.77 -19.69
C LEU A 180 -21.02 -18.81 -19.09
N CYS A 181 -21.52 -20.02 -18.81
CA CYS A 181 -20.82 -21.05 -18.04
C CYS A 181 -19.55 -21.60 -18.72
N SER A 182 -19.34 -21.33 -20.00
CA SER A 182 -18.17 -21.79 -20.78
C SER A 182 -17.11 -20.72 -21.04
N ASP A 183 -17.36 -19.46 -20.64
CA ASP A 183 -16.43 -18.36 -20.87
C ASP A 183 -15.65 -18.00 -19.59
N PRO A 184 -14.41 -18.51 -19.42
CA PRO A 184 -13.62 -18.24 -18.23
C PRO A 184 -13.27 -16.75 -18.06
N VAL A 185 -13.10 -16.00 -19.15
CA VAL A 185 -12.70 -14.58 -19.10
C VAL A 185 -13.85 -13.75 -18.51
N SER A 186 -15.05 -13.93 -19.05
CA SER A 186 -16.24 -13.25 -18.54
C SER A 186 -16.57 -13.66 -17.11
N LEU A 187 -16.48 -14.95 -16.77
CA LEU A 187 -16.74 -15.43 -15.41
C LEU A 187 -15.74 -14.86 -14.40
N LEU A 188 -14.45 -14.83 -14.73
CA LEU A 188 -13.41 -14.27 -13.87
C LEU A 188 -13.60 -12.76 -13.67
N SER A 189 -14.03 -12.06 -14.73
CA SER A 189 -14.31 -10.63 -14.67
C SER A 189 -15.51 -10.33 -13.78
N LEU A 190 -16.60 -11.09 -13.94
CA LEU A 190 -17.79 -11.00 -13.08
C LEU A 190 -17.44 -11.33 -11.62
N TYR A 191 -16.67 -12.39 -11.38
CA TYR A 191 -16.21 -12.77 -10.05
C TYR A 191 -15.47 -11.61 -9.38
N ASN A 192 -14.46 -11.05 -10.06
CA ASN A 192 -13.68 -9.95 -9.52
C ASN A 192 -14.52 -8.67 -9.32
N ALA A 193 -15.43 -8.36 -10.24
CA ALA A 193 -16.34 -7.22 -10.12
C ALA A 193 -17.28 -7.35 -8.92
N ALA A 194 -17.86 -8.53 -8.72
CA ALA A 194 -18.82 -8.79 -7.66
C ALA A 194 -18.21 -8.72 -6.24
N HIS A 195 -16.89 -8.89 -6.10
CA HIS A 195 -16.18 -8.69 -4.81
C HIS A 195 -16.10 -7.23 -4.34
N LEU A 196 -16.65 -6.27 -5.11
CA LEU A 196 -16.87 -4.87 -4.71
C LEU A 196 -18.30 -4.60 -4.20
N ALA A 197 -19.08 -5.65 -3.95
CA ALA A 197 -20.42 -5.54 -3.41
C ALA A 197 -20.44 -4.73 -2.09
N THR A 198 -21.44 -3.86 -1.98
CA THR A 198 -21.80 -3.18 -0.74
C THR A 198 -22.94 -3.94 -0.03
N PRO A 199 -23.18 -3.68 1.27
CA PRO A 199 -24.32 -4.29 1.96
C PRO A 199 -25.61 -4.01 1.18
N SER A 200 -26.52 -4.99 1.09
CA SER A 200 -27.78 -5.01 0.33
C SER A 200 -27.71 -5.29 -1.18
N GLU A 201 -26.52 -5.51 -1.75
CA GLU A 201 -26.39 -5.91 -3.16
C GLU A 201 -26.41 -7.45 -3.33
N ASP A 202 -27.54 -8.09 -2.99
CA ASP A 202 -27.69 -9.55 -3.02
C ASP A 202 -27.38 -10.14 -4.42
N ALA A 203 -27.71 -9.41 -5.48
CA ALA A 203 -27.40 -9.78 -6.86
C ALA A 203 -25.90 -10.02 -7.12
N LEU A 204 -25.01 -9.28 -6.43
CA LEU A 204 -23.56 -9.49 -6.54
C LEU A 204 -23.11 -10.68 -5.70
N SER A 205 -23.80 -10.99 -4.60
CA SER A 205 -23.55 -12.23 -3.84
C SER A 205 -23.87 -13.46 -4.70
N ASP A 206 -24.99 -13.43 -5.43
CA ASP A 206 -25.36 -14.48 -6.39
C ASP A 206 -24.34 -14.57 -7.53
N ALA A 207 -23.84 -13.43 -8.02
CA ALA A 207 -22.79 -13.39 -9.03
C ALA A 207 -21.48 -14.05 -8.54
N ILE A 208 -21.08 -13.85 -7.28
CA ILE A 208 -19.92 -14.51 -6.68
C ILE A 208 -20.13 -16.02 -6.66
N VAL A 209 -21.30 -16.51 -6.22
CA VAL A 209 -21.61 -17.94 -6.13
C VAL A 209 -21.60 -18.58 -7.51
N PHE A 210 -22.30 -17.98 -8.48
CA PHE A 210 -22.39 -18.44 -9.86
C PHE A 210 -21.00 -18.53 -10.51
N SER A 211 -20.26 -17.42 -10.50
CA SER A 211 -18.95 -17.35 -11.16
C SER A 211 -17.94 -18.29 -10.50
N ARG A 212 -17.89 -18.35 -9.16
CA ARG A 212 -17.01 -19.30 -8.43
C ARG A 212 -17.29 -20.75 -8.84
N TYR A 213 -18.56 -21.17 -8.83
CA TYR A 213 -18.94 -22.55 -9.14
C TYR A 213 -18.44 -22.96 -10.54
N HIS A 214 -18.65 -22.12 -11.55
CA HIS A 214 -18.22 -22.43 -12.91
C HIS A 214 -16.70 -22.37 -13.08
N LEU A 215 -16.03 -21.40 -12.47
CA LEU A 215 -14.57 -21.29 -12.46
C LEU A 215 -13.90 -22.52 -11.82
N GLU A 216 -14.43 -23.00 -10.69
CA GLU A 216 -13.96 -24.23 -10.04
C GLU A 216 -14.17 -25.46 -10.93
N ALA A 217 -15.33 -25.57 -11.57
CA ALA A 217 -15.67 -26.69 -12.46
C ALA A 217 -14.77 -26.79 -13.70
N MET A 218 -14.25 -25.66 -14.19
CA MET A 218 -13.37 -25.62 -15.37
C MET A 218 -11.88 -25.49 -15.03
N ARG A 219 -11.51 -25.20 -13.78
CA ARG A 219 -10.13 -24.89 -13.34
C ARG A 219 -9.07 -25.82 -13.93
N ASN A 220 -9.29 -27.13 -13.87
CA ASN A 220 -8.32 -28.15 -14.31
C ASN A 220 -8.28 -28.35 -15.84
N LYS A 221 -9.15 -27.67 -16.60
CA LYS A 221 -9.25 -27.75 -18.07
C LYS A 221 -8.67 -26.51 -18.77
N LEU A 222 -8.40 -25.45 -18.01
CA LEU A 222 -7.86 -24.20 -18.52
C LEU A 222 -6.36 -24.34 -18.82
N ARG A 223 -5.88 -23.58 -19.80
CA ARG A 223 -4.45 -23.45 -20.10
C ARG A 223 -3.87 -22.20 -19.43
N PRO A 224 -2.57 -22.14 -19.12
CA PRO A 224 -1.91 -20.89 -18.76
C PRO A 224 -2.07 -19.83 -19.87
N PRO A 225 -2.21 -18.53 -19.54
CA PRO A 225 -2.19 -17.97 -18.18
C PRO A 225 -3.54 -18.06 -17.45
N MET A 226 -4.63 -18.35 -18.16
CA MET A 226 -6.00 -18.35 -17.61
C MET A 226 -6.16 -19.29 -16.40
N ALA A 227 -5.55 -20.47 -16.44
CA ALA A 227 -5.58 -21.40 -15.30
C ALA A 227 -4.98 -20.79 -14.01
N GLU A 228 -3.89 -20.05 -14.14
CA GLU A 228 -3.20 -19.40 -13.03
C GLU A 228 -4.01 -18.21 -12.51
N GLN A 229 -4.55 -17.38 -13.41
CA GLN A 229 -5.41 -16.26 -13.03
C GLN A 229 -6.65 -16.71 -12.24
N VAL A 230 -7.32 -17.77 -12.70
CA VAL A 230 -8.47 -18.35 -12.00
C VAL A 230 -8.05 -18.91 -10.64
N SER A 231 -6.93 -19.63 -10.57
CA SER A 231 -6.44 -20.16 -9.30
C SER A 231 -6.13 -19.05 -8.29
N CYS A 232 -5.45 -17.97 -8.73
CA CYS A 232 -5.12 -16.84 -7.87
C CYS A 232 -6.37 -16.09 -7.39
N ALA A 233 -7.33 -15.81 -8.28
CA ALA A 233 -8.54 -15.09 -7.91
C ALA A 233 -9.47 -15.87 -6.97
N LEU A 234 -9.53 -17.20 -7.12
CA LEU A 234 -10.32 -18.05 -6.23
C LEU A 234 -9.74 -18.11 -4.80
N ASP A 235 -8.42 -17.95 -4.65
CA ASP A 235 -7.77 -17.80 -3.34
C ASP A 235 -7.99 -16.39 -2.77
N ILE A 236 -7.55 -15.35 -3.50
CA ILE A 236 -7.77 -13.95 -3.14
C ILE A 236 -8.30 -13.18 -4.37
N PRO A 237 -9.54 -12.67 -4.33
CA PRO A 237 -10.12 -11.92 -5.44
C PRO A 237 -9.31 -10.68 -5.78
N LEU A 238 -9.24 -10.33 -7.07
CA LEU A 238 -8.41 -9.23 -7.58
C LEU A 238 -8.56 -7.91 -6.79
N PRO A 239 -9.77 -7.44 -6.41
CA PRO A 239 -9.90 -6.19 -5.63
C PRO A 239 -9.28 -6.23 -4.23
N ARG A 240 -9.00 -7.43 -3.70
CA ARG A 240 -8.43 -7.67 -2.36
C ARG A 240 -6.97 -8.09 -2.40
N THR A 241 -6.43 -8.35 -3.59
CA THR A 241 -5.04 -8.78 -3.78
C THR A 241 -4.07 -7.61 -3.56
N VAL A 242 -2.90 -7.90 -3.00
CA VAL A 242 -1.83 -6.92 -2.85
C VAL A 242 -1.35 -6.49 -4.25
N ARG A 243 -1.60 -5.23 -4.61
CA ARG A 243 -1.35 -4.69 -5.97
C ARG A 243 0.05 -5.00 -6.48
N ARG A 244 1.10 -4.86 -5.65
CA ARG A 244 2.47 -5.12 -6.11
C ARG A 244 2.74 -6.60 -6.44
N LEU A 245 2.12 -7.53 -5.72
CA LEU A 245 2.23 -8.95 -6.05
C LEU A 245 1.49 -9.26 -7.35
N GLU A 246 0.29 -8.70 -7.52
CA GLU A 246 -0.48 -8.82 -8.75
C GLU A 246 0.30 -8.28 -9.96
N THR A 247 0.88 -7.08 -9.85
CA THR A 247 1.72 -6.48 -10.90
C THR A 247 2.90 -7.36 -11.27
N MET A 248 3.57 -7.98 -10.28
CA MET A 248 4.69 -8.91 -10.57
C MET A 248 4.27 -10.09 -11.44
N HIS A 249 3.07 -10.63 -11.21
CA HIS A 249 2.53 -11.73 -12.01
C HIS A 249 2.08 -11.23 -13.38
N TYR A 250 1.36 -10.10 -13.42
CA TYR A 250 0.81 -9.57 -14.66
C TYR A 250 1.88 -9.09 -15.64
N ILE A 251 2.99 -8.49 -15.18
CA ILE A 251 4.11 -8.12 -16.08
C ILE A 251 4.63 -9.34 -16.85
N LYS A 252 4.76 -10.50 -16.18
CA LYS A 252 5.24 -11.73 -16.81
C LYS A 252 4.24 -12.28 -17.81
N GLU A 253 2.96 -12.21 -17.47
CA GLU A 253 1.88 -12.62 -18.37
C GLU A 253 1.85 -11.73 -19.62
N TYR A 254 1.83 -10.42 -19.43
CA TYR A 254 1.76 -9.42 -20.49
C TYR A 254 2.99 -9.44 -21.40
N GLU A 255 4.17 -9.83 -20.90
CA GLU A 255 5.35 -10.09 -21.73
C GLU A 255 5.14 -11.22 -22.74
N GLN A 256 4.35 -12.25 -22.40
CA GLN A 256 4.10 -13.39 -23.29
C GLN A 256 2.95 -13.13 -24.28
N ASP A 257 2.21 -12.03 -24.10
CA ASP A 257 1.15 -11.64 -25.01
C ASP A 257 1.76 -11.06 -26.30
N GLU A 258 1.48 -11.70 -27.44
CA GLU A 258 1.94 -11.24 -28.76
C GLU A 258 1.38 -9.86 -29.14
N SER A 259 0.26 -9.45 -28.52
CA SER A 259 -0.39 -8.15 -28.73
C SER A 259 0.08 -7.05 -27.77
N ASN A 260 1.11 -7.32 -26.96
CA ASN A 260 1.58 -6.35 -25.98
C ASN A 260 2.04 -5.03 -26.61
N ASN A 261 1.74 -3.94 -25.90
CA ASN A 261 2.23 -2.61 -26.21
C ASN A 261 3.63 -2.42 -25.60
N GLY A 262 4.65 -2.37 -26.46
CA GLY A 262 6.06 -2.23 -26.08
C GLY A 262 6.33 -1.05 -25.11
N PRO A 263 5.90 0.18 -25.41
CA PRO A 263 6.05 1.31 -24.49
C PRO A 263 5.44 1.10 -23.10
N LEU A 264 4.25 0.48 -23.00
CA LEU A 264 3.63 0.16 -21.70
C LEU A 264 4.44 -0.89 -20.91
N LEU A 265 4.87 -1.96 -21.58
CA LEU A 265 5.66 -3.03 -20.96
C LEU A 265 7.03 -2.52 -20.49
N GLU A 266 7.71 -1.72 -21.33
CA GLU A 266 9.00 -1.13 -20.98
C GLU A 266 8.86 -0.17 -19.78
N LEU A 267 7.84 0.70 -19.78
CA LEU A 267 7.59 1.62 -18.68
C LEU A 267 7.33 0.86 -17.37
N SER A 268 6.50 -0.17 -17.42
CA SER A 268 6.19 -1.01 -16.26
C SER A 268 7.43 -1.68 -15.66
N ARG A 269 8.31 -2.23 -16.50
CA ARG A 269 9.57 -2.86 -16.04
C ARG A 269 10.51 -1.87 -15.38
N LEU A 270 10.74 -0.73 -16.03
CA LEU A 270 11.65 0.29 -15.51
C LEU A 270 11.12 0.89 -14.21
N ASP A 271 9.82 1.21 -14.14
CA ASP A 271 9.19 1.68 -12.90
C ASP A 271 9.31 0.64 -11.78
N PHE A 272 8.99 -0.63 -12.08
CA PHE A 272 9.07 -1.71 -11.11
C PHE A 272 10.49 -1.83 -10.53
N GLU A 273 11.50 -1.77 -11.39
CA GLU A 273 12.89 -1.92 -10.99
C GLU A 273 13.42 -0.71 -10.19
N LEU A 274 13.04 0.52 -10.58
CA LEU A 274 13.36 1.74 -9.84
C LEU A 274 12.74 1.73 -8.45
N VAL A 275 11.45 1.40 -8.35
CA VAL A 275 10.72 1.28 -7.07
C VAL A 275 11.33 0.17 -6.20
N ARG A 276 11.69 -0.97 -6.80
CA ARG A 276 12.38 -2.07 -6.08
C ARG A 276 13.73 -1.60 -5.53
N SER A 277 14.52 -0.87 -6.30
CA SER A 277 15.80 -0.31 -5.84
C SER A 277 15.61 0.62 -4.64
N LEU A 278 14.61 1.51 -4.71
CA LEU A 278 14.25 2.39 -3.61
C LEU A 278 13.87 1.59 -2.35
N HIS A 279 13.00 0.57 -2.49
CA HIS A 279 12.58 -0.25 -1.35
C HIS A 279 13.74 -1.00 -0.70
N LEU A 280 14.73 -1.43 -1.49
CA LEU A 280 15.93 -2.08 -0.96
C LEU A 280 16.83 -1.11 -0.18
N LYS A 281 16.93 0.15 -0.61
CA LYS A 281 17.61 1.22 0.15
C LYS A 281 16.87 1.51 1.45
N GLU A 282 15.54 1.62 1.41
CA GLU A 282 14.68 1.81 2.58
C GLU A 282 14.84 0.66 3.60
N LEU A 283 14.84 -0.60 3.12
CA LEU A 283 15.04 -1.79 3.96
C LEU A 283 16.41 -1.80 4.64
N ARG A 284 17.47 -1.40 3.93
CA ARG A 284 18.81 -1.29 4.50
C ARG A 284 18.84 -0.27 5.65
N ASP A 285 18.30 0.92 5.42
CA ASP A 285 18.24 1.97 6.43
C ASP A 285 17.40 1.57 7.64
N LEU A 286 16.27 0.90 7.40
CA LEU A 286 15.44 0.35 8.47
C LEU A 286 16.15 -0.74 9.26
N SER A 287 16.80 -1.68 8.58
CA SER A 287 17.51 -2.79 9.23
C SER A 287 18.65 -2.28 10.11
N LEU A 288 19.40 -1.28 9.66
CA LEU A 288 20.40 -0.58 10.48
C LEU A 288 19.78 0.07 11.72
N TRP A 289 18.69 0.81 11.54
CA TRP A 289 17.97 1.45 12.65
C TRP A 289 17.44 0.44 13.67
N TRP A 290 16.90 -0.67 13.20
CA TRP A 290 16.32 -1.71 14.05
C TRP A 290 17.38 -2.48 14.82
N ARG A 291 18.50 -2.83 14.17
CA ARG A 291 19.65 -3.43 14.85
C ARG A 291 20.14 -2.56 16.00
N ASP A 292 20.34 -1.26 15.74
CA ASP A 292 20.72 -0.32 16.79
C ASP A 292 19.70 -0.29 17.94
N LEU A 293 18.40 -0.34 17.63
CA LEU A 293 17.35 -0.37 18.65
C LEU A 293 17.40 -1.66 19.48
N TYR A 294 17.50 -2.81 18.82
CA TYR A 294 17.53 -4.14 19.43
C TYR A 294 18.72 -4.28 20.38
N ASP A 295 19.90 -3.80 19.95
CA ASP A 295 21.13 -3.82 20.73
C ASP A 295 21.08 -2.89 21.96
N ASN A 296 20.47 -1.71 21.81
CA ASN A 296 20.37 -0.73 22.90
C ASN A 296 19.33 -1.11 23.95
N VAL A 297 18.20 -1.69 23.52
CA VAL A 297 17.06 -1.98 24.40
C VAL A 297 17.10 -3.43 24.94
N LYS A 298 17.94 -4.30 24.37
CA LYS A 298 18.07 -5.72 24.78
C LYS A 298 16.75 -6.49 24.61
N LEU A 299 16.24 -6.47 23.39
CA LEU A 299 14.91 -6.99 23.03
C LEU A 299 14.84 -8.50 22.81
N SER A 300 15.69 -9.30 23.46
CA SER A 300 15.83 -10.73 23.20
C SER A 300 14.56 -11.57 23.45
N TYR A 301 13.52 -10.98 24.05
CA TYR A 301 12.23 -11.60 24.27
C TYR A 301 11.19 -11.31 23.17
N ALA A 302 11.41 -10.29 22.33
CA ALA A 302 10.42 -9.80 21.37
C ALA A 302 10.70 -10.32 19.96
N ARG A 303 9.65 -10.39 19.13
CA ARG A 303 9.72 -10.80 17.72
C ARG A 303 10.61 -9.83 16.93
N ASP A 304 11.59 -10.40 16.22
CA ASP A 304 12.36 -9.66 15.23
C ASP A 304 11.74 -9.85 13.83
N ARG A 305 10.90 -8.88 13.45
CA ARG A 305 10.04 -8.93 12.24
C ARG A 305 9.99 -7.61 11.46
N LEU A 306 11.07 -6.83 11.49
CA LEU A 306 11.09 -5.52 10.82
C LEU A 306 10.84 -5.62 9.31
N VAL A 307 11.43 -6.64 8.66
CA VAL A 307 11.28 -6.83 7.21
C VAL A 307 9.81 -7.13 6.87
N GLU A 308 9.15 -7.96 7.66
CA GLU A 308 7.73 -8.25 7.53
C GLU A 308 6.89 -6.99 7.78
N ASN A 309 7.20 -6.22 8.82
CA ASN A 309 6.52 -4.93 9.09
C ASN A 309 6.66 -3.95 7.92
N TYR A 310 7.85 -3.89 7.30
CA TYR A 310 8.06 -3.07 6.11
C TYR A 310 7.29 -3.60 4.89
N PHE A 311 7.26 -4.92 4.67
CA PHE A 311 6.46 -5.54 3.61
C PHE A 311 4.96 -5.19 3.73
N TRP A 312 4.43 -5.14 4.95
CA TRP A 312 3.06 -4.66 5.19
C TRP A 312 2.88 -3.22 4.73
N THR A 313 3.84 -2.33 5.00
CA THR A 313 3.76 -0.93 4.53
C THR A 313 3.83 -0.79 3.01
N CYS A 314 4.69 -1.57 2.35
CA CYS A 314 4.77 -1.61 0.89
C CYS A 314 3.47 -2.09 0.26
N SER A 315 2.74 -2.98 0.94
CA SER A 315 1.45 -3.47 0.45
C SER A 315 0.38 -2.38 0.42
N VAL A 316 0.49 -1.33 1.26
CA VAL A 316 -0.46 -0.22 1.32
C VAL A 316 -0.08 0.94 0.39
N PHE A 317 1.19 1.37 0.39
CA PHE A 317 1.68 2.47 -0.46
C PHE A 317 3.09 2.15 -0.97
N HIS A 318 3.19 1.70 -2.20
CA HIS A 318 4.44 1.23 -2.80
C HIS A 318 5.13 2.31 -3.66
N GLU A 319 4.41 3.35 -4.05
CA GLU A 319 4.87 4.39 -4.97
C GLU A 319 6.03 5.20 -4.36
N GLU A 320 6.94 5.67 -5.21
CA GLU A 320 8.14 6.42 -4.79
C GLU A 320 7.81 7.61 -3.87
N GLU A 321 6.75 8.36 -4.18
CA GLU A 321 6.29 9.54 -3.42
C GLU A 321 5.97 9.25 -1.94
N TYR A 322 5.70 7.99 -1.59
CA TYR A 322 5.36 7.57 -0.23
C TYR A 322 6.53 6.97 0.56
N SER A 323 7.78 7.11 0.09
CA SER A 323 8.99 6.61 0.77
C SER A 323 9.05 6.98 2.25
N ARG A 324 8.88 8.26 2.56
CA ARG A 324 8.88 8.73 3.96
C ARG A 324 7.75 8.13 4.78
N ALA A 325 6.56 7.98 4.19
CA ALA A 325 5.42 7.38 4.86
C ALA A 325 5.71 5.90 5.18
N ARG A 326 6.19 5.10 4.22
CA ARG A 326 6.59 3.71 4.45
C ARG A 326 7.59 3.57 5.60
N LEU A 327 8.67 4.34 5.56
CA LEU A 327 9.69 4.33 6.63
C LEU A 327 9.10 4.67 8.01
N MET A 328 8.17 5.63 8.08
CA MET A 328 7.50 5.98 9.34
C MET A 328 6.56 4.87 9.81
N PHE A 329 5.71 4.34 8.94
CA PHE A 329 4.77 3.26 9.28
C PHE A 329 5.52 1.99 9.70
N ALA A 330 6.60 1.62 9.03
CA ALA A 330 7.37 0.42 9.34
C ALA A 330 7.99 0.51 10.74
N LYS A 331 8.53 1.69 11.10
CA LYS A 331 9.03 1.97 12.45
C LYS A 331 7.91 1.90 13.48
N THR A 332 6.75 2.50 13.19
CA THR A 332 5.58 2.46 14.08
C THR A 332 5.11 1.03 14.29
N PHE A 333 4.95 0.22 13.23
CA PHE A 333 4.55 -1.19 13.36
C PHE A 333 5.58 -2.02 14.11
N GLY A 334 6.88 -1.81 13.87
CA GLY A 334 7.94 -2.45 14.66
C GLY A 334 7.85 -2.12 16.16
N LEU A 335 7.60 -0.85 16.50
CA LEU A 335 7.44 -0.44 17.90
C LEU A 335 6.13 -0.96 18.52
N LEU A 336 5.03 -1.01 17.76
CA LEU A 336 3.77 -1.59 18.22
C LEU A 336 3.91 -3.09 18.47
N SER A 337 4.56 -3.82 17.57
CA SER A 337 4.85 -5.25 17.75
C SER A 337 5.71 -5.50 18.99
N LEU A 338 6.68 -4.63 19.25
CA LEU A 338 7.48 -4.70 20.46
C LEU A 338 6.64 -4.45 21.73
N MET A 339 5.75 -3.46 21.70
CA MET A 339 4.85 -3.19 22.82
C MET A 339 3.93 -4.39 23.06
N ASP A 340 3.34 -4.95 22.02
CA ASP A 340 2.51 -6.15 22.05
C ASP A 340 3.24 -7.30 22.76
N ASP A 341 4.46 -7.63 22.31
CA ASP A 341 5.29 -8.66 22.96
C ASP A 341 5.64 -8.31 24.42
N THR A 342 5.83 -7.03 24.72
CA THR A 342 6.09 -6.60 26.09
C THR A 342 4.90 -6.94 26.99
N TYR A 343 3.68 -6.59 26.58
CA TYR A 343 2.48 -6.86 27.39
C TYR A 343 2.14 -8.35 27.47
N ASP A 344 2.32 -9.10 26.38
CA ASP A 344 1.82 -10.46 26.28
C ASP A 344 2.78 -11.52 26.83
N VAL A 345 4.10 -11.34 26.65
CA VAL A 345 5.08 -12.40 26.94
C VAL A 345 6.15 -12.03 27.96
N HIS A 346 6.30 -10.74 28.31
CA HIS A 346 7.44 -10.29 29.11
C HIS A 346 7.07 -9.57 30.42
N ALA A 347 6.24 -8.54 30.34
CA ALA A 347 5.97 -7.64 31.45
C ALA A 347 5.07 -8.31 32.50
N THR A 348 5.34 -8.03 33.78
CA THR A 348 4.37 -8.34 34.83
C THR A 348 3.20 -7.36 34.77
N LEU A 349 2.07 -7.70 35.39
CA LEU A 349 0.93 -6.79 35.47
C LEU A 349 1.31 -5.43 36.10
N GLU A 350 2.22 -5.41 37.07
CA GLU A 350 2.72 -4.18 37.68
C GLU A 350 3.54 -3.34 36.68
N ASP A 351 4.38 -3.98 35.86
CA ASP A 351 5.15 -3.30 34.80
C ASP A 351 4.23 -2.75 33.71
N CYS A 352 3.19 -3.49 33.34
CA CYS A 352 2.13 -3.04 32.42
C CYS A 352 1.44 -1.77 32.93
N TYR A 353 1.08 -1.71 34.23
CA TYR A 353 0.49 -0.49 34.81
C TYR A 353 1.44 0.70 34.74
N LYS A 354 2.72 0.50 35.09
CA LYS A 354 3.74 1.57 35.02
C LYS A 354 3.98 2.04 33.58
N LEU A 355 4.04 1.12 32.63
CA LEU A 355 4.22 1.45 31.22
C LEU A 355 3.02 2.24 30.68
N ASN A 356 1.80 1.80 30.99
CA ASN A 356 0.59 2.54 30.63
C ASN A 356 0.58 3.94 31.24
N GLU A 357 0.86 4.08 32.54
CA GLU A 357 0.95 5.39 33.20
C GLU A 357 2.00 6.28 32.54
N ALA A 358 3.17 5.74 32.22
CA ALA A 358 4.23 6.48 31.54
C ALA A 358 3.76 7.01 30.18
N ILE A 359 3.07 6.19 29.37
CA ILE A 359 2.51 6.57 28.07
C ILE A 359 1.45 7.67 28.22
N GLN A 360 0.51 7.52 29.15
CA GLN A 360 -0.54 8.52 29.40
C GLN A 360 0.04 9.85 29.88
N SER A 361 1.03 9.82 30.78
CA SER A 361 1.70 11.03 31.28
C SER A 361 2.49 11.77 30.18
N PHE A 362 2.97 11.05 29.16
CA PHE A 362 3.66 11.64 28.02
C PHE A 362 2.69 12.38 27.10
N SER A 363 1.53 11.78 26.82
CA SER A 363 0.41 12.44 26.11
C SER A 363 0.03 13.77 26.76
N HIS A 364 -0.11 13.77 28.09
CA HIS A 364 -0.44 14.98 28.84
C HIS A 364 0.62 16.08 28.72
N ARG A 365 1.91 15.70 28.79
CA ARG A 365 3.03 16.66 28.67
C ARG A 365 3.17 17.26 27.27
N LEU A 366 2.87 16.51 26.21
CA LEU A 366 2.86 17.02 24.84
C LEU A 366 1.71 18.01 24.59
N ASN A 367 0.52 17.75 25.14
CA ASN A 367 -0.62 18.67 25.05
C ASN A 367 -0.38 19.98 25.80
N ILE A 368 0.35 19.97 26.92
CA ILE A 368 0.75 21.19 27.62
C ILE A 368 1.74 22.01 26.79
N THR A 369 2.60 21.38 26.00
CA THR A 369 3.56 22.10 25.14
C THR A 369 2.95 22.67 23.85
N SER A 370 1.86 22.12 23.33
CA SER A 370 1.15 22.68 22.16
C SER A 370 0.23 23.85 22.53
N VAL A 371 -0.22 23.93 23.79
CA VAL A 371 -1.01 25.04 24.34
C VAL A 371 -0.12 26.03 25.09
N ARG A 372 0.83 26.66 24.39
CA ARG A 372 1.36 27.96 24.83
C ARG A 372 0.88 29.03 23.85
N PRO A 373 -0.05 29.92 24.24
CA PRO A 373 -0.37 31.08 23.43
C PRO A 373 0.92 31.92 23.32
N ASN A 374 1.23 32.35 22.09
CA ASN A 374 2.26 33.35 21.85
C ASN A 374 2.05 34.56 22.80
N GLY A 375 3.16 35.08 23.32
CA GLY A 375 3.22 36.09 24.37
C GLY A 375 2.53 37.44 24.08
N PRO A 376 2.78 38.44 24.95
CA PRO A 376 1.78 39.39 25.41
C PRO A 376 1.24 40.30 24.31
N THR A 377 -0.08 40.47 24.30
CA THR A 377 -0.78 41.54 23.59
C THR A 377 -0.15 42.89 23.93
N LYS A 378 0.57 43.49 22.97
CA LYS A 378 0.93 44.90 23.01
C LYS A 378 -0.36 45.72 23.00
N SER A 379 -0.70 46.33 24.13
CA SER A 379 -1.70 47.38 24.21
C SER A 379 -1.27 48.57 23.34
N MET A 380 -2.04 48.91 22.32
CA MET A 380 -1.89 50.16 21.58
C MET A 380 -2.17 51.37 22.49
N PRO A 381 -1.42 52.48 22.39
CA PRO A 381 -1.78 53.71 23.07
C PRO A 381 -2.99 54.36 22.39
N ARG A 382 -3.95 54.75 23.21
CA ARG A 382 -5.17 55.49 22.84
C ARG A 382 -4.75 56.92 22.44
N ALA A 383 -4.88 57.28 21.18
CA ALA A 383 -4.72 58.66 20.73
C ALA A 383 -5.90 59.51 21.28
N SER A 384 -5.58 60.42 22.17
CA SER A 384 -6.44 61.49 22.66
C SER A 384 -6.76 62.47 21.53
N ARG A 385 -8.05 62.69 21.24
CA ARG A 385 -8.56 63.86 20.51
C ARG A 385 -8.74 65.02 21.49
N SER A 386 -8.01 66.10 21.24
CA SER A 386 -8.26 67.50 21.65
C SER A 386 -7.40 68.31 20.68
N THR A 387 -7.86 69.24 19.86
CA THR A 387 -9.01 70.17 19.87
C THR A 387 -9.37 70.48 18.43
#